data_AF-R4LGE9-F1
#
_entry.id   AF-R4LGE9-F1
#
_cell.length_a   1.000
_cell.length_b   1.000
_cell.length_c   1.000
_cell.angle_alpha   90.00
_cell.angle_beta   90.00
_cell.angle_gamma   90.00
#
_symmetry.space_group_name_H-M   'P 1'
#
loop_
_entity.id
_entity.type
_entity.pdbx_description
1 polymer ?
#
loop_
_entity_poly.entity_id
_entity_poly.type
_entity_poly.pdbx_seq_one_letter_code
_entity_poly.pdbx_strand_id
1 'polypeptide(L)'
;MRESLPPGTVVDGELVVFDTEAGSTMFPALLGRITAGRRLPREARQRPANFVLFDVLADAGDDLTALPLRQRRARLEHLLVDALPVLALCPQTSDVTLARTWFDELGVTGAEGLVVKDLAGVSSAAGVLPGGSTNLSGLRRR
;
A
#
# COMPACT_ATOMS: atom_id res chain seq x y z
N MET A 1 -11.60 -3.84 -2.33
CA MET A 1 -10.14 -4.03 -2.33
C MET A 1 -9.72 -5.23 -3.18
N ARG A 2 -10.10 -6.47 -2.86
CA ARG A 2 -9.75 -7.62 -3.74
C ARG A 2 -10.35 -7.53 -5.14
N GLU A 3 -11.51 -6.91 -5.29
CA GLU A 3 -12.18 -6.70 -6.58
C GLU A 3 -11.69 -5.46 -7.33
N SER A 4 -10.89 -4.60 -6.68
CA SER A 4 -10.44 -3.33 -7.28
C SER A 4 -9.06 -3.41 -7.91
N LEU A 5 -8.42 -4.59 -7.89
CA LEU A 5 -7.15 -4.85 -8.55
C LEU A 5 -7.25 -6.19 -9.28
N PRO A 6 -6.53 -6.38 -10.41
CA PRO A 6 -6.50 -7.65 -11.11
C PRO A 6 -6.07 -8.82 -10.20
N PRO A 7 -6.64 -10.03 -10.36
CA PRO A 7 -6.17 -11.21 -9.65
C PRO A 7 -4.66 -11.45 -9.85
N GLY A 8 -3.95 -11.86 -8.79
CA GLY A 8 -2.50 -12.05 -8.84
C GLY A 8 -1.67 -10.78 -8.63
N THR A 9 -2.32 -9.63 -8.43
CA THR A 9 -1.64 -8.38 -8.07
C THR A 9 -1.09 -8.44 -6.64
N VAL A 10 0.18 -8.07 -6.47
CA VAL A 10 0.83 -7.87 -5.17
C VAL A 10 1.35 -6.43 -5.13
N VAL A 11 0.88 -5.66 -4.17
CA VAL A 11 1.25 -4.25 -3.98
C VAL A 11 1.87 -4.04 -2.61
N ASP A 12 2.72 -3.02 -2.51
CA ASP A 12 3.33 -2.57 -1.28
C ASP A 12 2.87 -1.14 -0.95
N GLY A 13 2.60 -0.90 0.32
CA GLY A 13 1.91 0.30 0.76
C GLY A 13 1.72 0.38 2.27
N GLU A 14 1.13 1.49 2.70
CA GLU A 14 0.88 1.79 4.10
C GLU A 14 -0.61 2.05 4.37
N LEU A 15 -1.12 1.53 5.47
CA LEU A 15 -2.50 1.79 5.89
C LEU A 15 -2.56 3.08 6.70
N VAL A 16 -3.29 4.07 6.21
CA VAL A 16 -3.35 5.42 6.77
C VAL A 16 -4.79 5.81 7.05
N VAL A 17 -5.05 6.42 8.20
CA VAL A 17 -6.30 7.15 8.46
C VAL A 17 -6.02 8.62 8.27
N PHE A 18 -6.78 9.31 7.42
CA PHE A 18 -6.64 10.76 7.23
C PHE A 18 -7.61 11.50 8.14
N ASP A 19 -7.13 12.59 8.73
CA ASP A 19 -7.97 13.68 9.20
C ASP A 19 -8.24 14.59 8.00
N THR A 20 -9.47 14.54 7.48
CA THR A 20 -9.84 15.35 6.32
C THR A 20 -10.01 16.83 6.64
N GLU A 21 -10.20 17.19 7.92
CA GLU A 21 -10.31 18.58 8.36
C GLU A 21 -8.92 19.18 8.58
N ALA A 22 -8.03 18.43 9.25
CA ALA A 22 -6.66 18.88 9.51
C ALA A 22 -5.70 18.66 8.33
N GLY A 23 -6.07 17.84 7.34
CA GLY A 23 -5.23 17.53 6.19
C GLY A 23 -4.01 16.66 6.53
N SER A 24 -4.09 15.89 7.61
CA SER A 24 -2.97 15.12 8.17
C SER A 24 -3.30 13.66 8.41
N THR A 25 -2.30 12.84 8.70
CA THR A 25 -2.50 11.44 9.07
C THR A 25 -2.77 11.28 10.58
N MET A 26 -3.61 10.30 10.93
CA MET A 26 -3.99 9.98 12.31
C MET A 26 -3.55 8.58 12.71
N PHE A 27 -2.28 8.41 13.05
CA PHE A 27 -1.76 7.14 13.55
C PHE A 27 -2.53 6.58 14.78
N PRO A 28 -2.95 7.39 15.79
CA PRO A 28 -3.73 6.87 16.92
C PRO A 28 -5.07 6.25 16.49
N ALA A 29 -5.71 6.76 15.44
CA ALA A 29 -6.94 6.19 14.91
C ALA A 29 -6.71 4.79 14.32
N LEU A 30 -5.54 4.57 13.69
CA LEU A 30 -5.14 3.26 13.19
C LEU A 30 -4.93 2.26 14.34
N LEU A 31 -4.20 2.63 15.39
CA LEU A 31 -4.02 1.80 16.59
C LEU A 31 -5.35 1.47 17.27
N GLY A 32 -6.29 2.43 17.29
CA GLY A 32 -7.64 2.22 17.80
C GLY A 32 -8.38 1.10 17.07
N ARG A 33 -8.15 0.91 15.77
CA ARG A 33 -8.76 -0.19 14.98
C ARG A 33 -8.19 -1.55 15.36
N ILE A 34 -6.88 -1.65 15.56
CA ILE A 34 -6.21 -2.90 15.95
C ILE A 34 -6.76 -3.42 17.29
N THR A 35 -7.06 -2.51 18.20
CA THR A 35 -7.57 -2.82 19.55
C THR A 35 -9.11 -2.79 19.66
N ALA A 36 -9.83 -2.47 18.59
CA ALA A 36 -11.27 -2.23 18.63
C ALA A 36 -12.12 -3.48 18.93
N GLY A 37 -11.60 -4.67 18.63
CA GLY A 37 -12.35 -5.93 18.78
C GLY A 37 -13.72 -5.85 18.11
N ARG A 38 -14.80 -6.11 18.87
CA ARG A 38 -16.18 -6.04 18.36
C ARG A 38 -16.62 -4.66 17.88
N ARG A 39 -15.94 -3.58 18.29
CA ARG A 39 -16.24 -2.20 17.85
C ARG A 39 -15.69 -1.87 16.47
N LEU A 40 -14.85 -2.72 15.88
CA LEU A 40 -14.17 -2.46 14.61
C LEU A 40 -15.12 -2.00 13.48
N PRO A 41 -16.32 -2.59 13.28
CA PRO A 41 -17.23 -2.11 12.23
C PRO A 41 -17.72 -0.67 12.42
N ARG A 42 -17.82 -0.20 13.67
CA ARG A 42 -18.17 1.19 13.98
C ARG A 42 -16.98 2.11 13.73
N GLU A 43 -15.82 1.76 14.29
CA GLU A 43 -14.57 2.51 14.11
C GLU A 43 -14.23 2.68 12.63
N ALA A 44 -14.40 1.62 11.85
CA ALA A 44 -14.08 1.62 10.43
C ALA A 44 -15.00 2.50 9.58
N ARG A 45 -16.24 2.72 10.02
CA ARG A 45 -17.18 3.64 9.36
C ARG A 45 -16.93 5.09 9.76
N GLN A 46 -16.58 5.32 11.02
CA GLN A 46 -16.33 6.67 11.54
C GLN A 46 -15.01 7.24 11.00
N ARG A 47 -13.98 6.40 10.90
CA ARG A 47 -12.65 6.76 10.41
C ARG A 47 -12.19 5.73 9.39
N PRO A 48 -12.57 5.91 8.12
CA PRO A 48 -12.12 5.04 7.04
C PRO A 48 -10.59 5.04 6.98
N ALA A 49 -10.00 3.87 6.79
CA ALA A 49 -8.57 3.73 6.53
C ALA A 49 -8.37 3.58 5.02
N ASN A 50 -7.32 4.21 4.51
CA ASN A 50 -6.90 4.22 3.12
C ASN A 50 -5.59 3.46 3.01
N PHE A 51 -5.39 2.74 1.93
CA PHE A 51 -4.14 2.04 1.66
C PHE A 51 -3.36 2.86 0.64
N VAL A 52 -2.29 3.48 1.10
CA VAL A 52 -1.42 4.37 0.33
C VAL A 52 -0.29 3.55 -0.27
N LEU A 53 -0.36 3.34 -1.57
CA LEU A 53 0.48 2.41 -2.33
C LEU A 53 1.71 3.13 -2.89
N PHE A 54 2.88 2.54 -2.71
CA PHE A 54 4.14 3.09 -3.21
C PHE A 54 4.92 2.16 -4.14
N ASP A 55 4.57 0.88 -4.23
CA ASP A 55 5.19 -0.08 -5.16
C ASP A 55 4.19 -1.17 -5.60
N VAL A 56 4.51 -1.84 -6.72
CA VAL A 56 3.83 -3.05 -7.19
C VAL A 56 4.90 -4.12 -7.42
N LEU A 57 4.70 -5.28 -6.79
CA LEU A 57 5.64 -6.39 -6.78
C LEU A 57 5.21 -7.51 -7.73
N ALA A 58 3.90 -7.64 -8.00
CA ALA A 58 3.38 -8.49 -9.04
C ALA A 58 2.12 -7.87 -9.66
N ASP A 59 1.91 -8.12 -10.96
CA ASP A 59 0.72 -7.71 -11.70
C ASP A 59 0.23 -8.88 -12.55
N ALA A 60 -1.05 -9.23 -12.42
CA ALA A 60 -1.65 -10.40 -13.07
C ALA A 60 -0.89 -11.75 -12.86
N GLY A 61 -0.10 -11.86 -11.78
CA GLY A 61 0.72 -13.03 -11.46
C GLY A 61 2.16 -12.97 -11.98
N ASP A 62 2.53 -11.96 -12.77
CA ASP A 62 3.90 -11.74 -13.21
C ASP A 62 4.72 -11.06 -12.10
N ASP A 63 5.85 -11.64 -11.73
CA ASP A 63 6.79 -11.06 -10.76
C ASP A 63 7.51 -9.85 -11.37
N LEU A 64 7.36 -8.69 -10.74
CA LEU A 64 7.93 -7.42 -11.18
C LEU A 64 9.15 -6.99 -10.34
N THR A 65 9.54 -7.76 -9.33
CA THR A 65 10.56 -7.38 -8.34
C THR A 65 11.93 -7.09 -8.96
N ALA A 66 12.28 -7.80 -10.03
CA ALA A 66 13.51 -7.60 -10.79
C ALA A 66 13.47 -6.38 -11.74
N LEU A 67 12.32 -5.75 -11.95
CA LEU A 67 12.22 -4.54 -12.77
C LEU A 67 12.72 -3.32 -11.99
N PRO A 68 13.28 -2.30 -12.66
CA PRO A 68 13.57 -1.01 -12.04
C PRO A 68 12.34 -0.35 -11.39
N LEU A 69 12.51 0.33 -10.25
CA LEU A 69 11.44 1.04 -9.54
C LEU A 69 10.63 1.96 -10.46
N ARG A 70 11.27 2.67 -11.39
CA ARG A 70 10.55 3.54 -12.36
C ARG A 70 9.51 2.79 -13.20
N GLN A 71 9.81 1.53 -13.57
CA GLN A 71 8.90 0.71 -14.38
C GLN A 71 7.77 0.18 -13.51
N ARG A 72 8.08 -0.27 -12.28
CA ARG A 72 7.06 -0.69 -11.32
C ARG A 72 6.12 0.46 -10.97
N ARG A 73 6.65 1.68 -10.78
CA ARG A 73 5.85 2.89 -10.54
C ARG A 73 4.84 3.16 -11.66
N ALA A 74 5.28 3.13 -12.92
CA ALA A 74 4.39 3.32 -14.06
C ALA A 74 3.28 2.24 -14.13
N ARG A 75 3.59 1.00 -13.75
CA ARG A 75 2.61 -0.09 -13.65
C ARG A 75 1.58 0.17 -12.54
N LEU A 76 2.05 0.58 -11.36
CA LEU A 76 1.19 0.92 -10.24
C LEU A 76 0.24 2.07 -10.60
N GLU A 77 0.74 3.13 -11.24
CA GLU A 77 -0.06 4.25 -11.71
C GLU A 77 -1.17 3.80 -12.66
N HIS A 78 -0.85 2.91 -13.60
CA HIS A 78 -1.83 2.37 -14.54
C HIS A 78 -2.89 1.51 -13.84
N LEU A 79 -2.49 0.68 -12.86
CA LEU A 79 -3.41 -0.15 -12.08
C LEU A 79 -4.41 0.68 -11.25
N LEU A 80 -4.05 1.90 -10.87
CA LEU A 80 -4.86 2.73 -10.00
C LEU A 80 -5.79 3.71 -10.72
N VAL A 81 -5.77 3.77 -12.05
CA VAL A 81 -6.64 4.68 -12.84
C VAL A 81 -8.13 4.49 -12.50
N ASP A 82 -8.58 3.24 -12.40
CA ASP A 82 -9.98 2.88 -12.10
C ASP A 82 -10.13 2.24 -10.71
N ALA A 83 -9.11 2.37 -9.85
CA ALA A 83 -9.15 1.78 -8.52
C ALA A 83 -10.13 2.52 -7.60
N LEU A 84 -10.57 1.80 -6.56
CA LEU A 84 -11.41 2.42 -5.52
C LEU A 84 -10.64 3.57 -4.83
N PRO A 85 -11.31 4.68 -4.46
CA PRO A 85 -10.66 5.83 -3.82
C PRO A 85 -9.88 5.51 -2.53
N VAL A 86 -10.21 4.39 -1.87
CA VAL A 86 -9.51 3.89 -0.68
C VAL A 86 -8.09 3.40 -0.99
N LEU A 87 -7.76 3.15 -2.26
CA LEU A 87 -6.42 2.86 -2.75
C LEU A 87 -5.82 4.16 -3.29
N ALA A 88 -4.95 4.78 -2.50
CA ALA A 88 -4.33 6.05 -2.86
C ALA A 88 -2.90 5.81 -3.37
N LEU A 89 -2.48 6.55 -4.37
CA LEU A 89 -1.09 6.53 -4.83
C LEU A 89 -0.24 7.42 -3.92
N CYS A 90 0.86 6.88 -3.39
CA CYS A 90 1.83 7.66 -2.63
C CYS A 90 2.49 8.71 -3.53
N PRO A 91 2.54 10.00 -3.13
CA PRO A 91 3.29 11.03 -3.84
C PRO A 91 4.77 10.64 -3.99
N GLN A 92 5.32 10.84 -5.19
CA GLN A 92 6.74 10.61 -5.47
C GLN A 92 7.24 11.74 -6.37
N THR A 93 8.49 12.14 -6.18
CA THR A 93 9.15 13.16 -7.00
C THR A 93 10.61 12.81 -7.22
N SER A 94 11.14 13.17 -8.38
CA SER A 94 12.58 13.19 -8.67
C SER A 94 13.18 14.59 -8.49
N ASP A 95 12.36 15.61 -8.23
CA ASP A 95 12.81 16.97 -7.96
C ASP A 95 13.24 17.10 -6.50
N VAL A 96 14.54 17.30 -6.30
CA VAL A 96 15.16 17.48 -4.99
C VAL A 96 14.63 18.74 -4.27
N THR A 97 14.27 19.78 -5.01
CA THR A 97 13.72 21.02 -4.43
C THR A 97 12.36 20.74 -3.84
N LEU A 98 11.48 20.09 -4.60
CA LEU A 98 10.17 19.69 -4.11
C LEU A 98 10.26 18.70 -2.94
N ALA A 99 11.19 17.74 -3.00
CA ALA A 99 11.42 16.82 -1.89
C ALA A 99 11.85 17.55 -0.61
N ARG A 100 12.67 18.61 -0.71
CA ARG A 100 13.03 19.43 0.45
C ARG A 100 11.83 20.18 1.02
N THR A 101 10.98 20.75 0.16
CA THR A 101 9.74 21.38 0.61
C THR A 101 8.87 20.38 1.38
N TRP A 102 8.69 19.16 0.86
CA TRP A 102 7.95 18.12 1.58
C TRP A 102 8.60 17.77 2.93
N PHE A 103 9.92 17.72 2.99
CA PHE A 103 10.65 17.45 4.23
C PHE A 103 10.41 18.53 5.30
N ASP A 104 10.43 19.80 4.90
CA ASP A 104 10.20 20.93 5.81
C ASP A 104 8.73 20.98 6.30
N GLU A 105 7.80 20.44 5.51
CA GLU A 105 6.35 20.42 5.79
C GLU A 105 5.86 19.11 6.44
N LEU A 106 6.74 18.15 6.75
CA LEU A 106 6.37 16.84 7.32
C LEU A 106 5.47 16.95 8.56
N GLY A 107 5.78 17.91 9.46
CA GLY A 107 5.03 18.14 10.69
C GLY A 107 3.57 18.57 10.47
N VAL A 108 3.24 19.12 9.31
CA VAL A 108 1.88 19.54 8.96
C VAL A 108 1.05 18.36 8.45
N THR A 109 1.68 17.46 7.71
CA THR A 109 0.99 16.31 7.08
C THR A 109 0.85 15.12 8.02
N GLY A 110 1.58 15.09 9.14
CA GLY A 110 1.67 13.93 10.03
C GLY A 110 2.52 12.78 9.46
N ALA A 111 3.21 13.01 8.33
CA ALA A 111 4.17 12.06 7.79
C ALA A 111 5.44 12.02 8.66
N GLU A 112 5.99 10.84 8.90
CA GLU A 112 7.18 10.67 9.74
C GLU A 112 8.48 11.07 9.02
N GLY A 113 8.49 11.03 7.67
CA GLY A 113 9.70 11.24 6.89
C GLY A 113 9.53 11.06 5.40
N LEU A 114 10.67 11.10 4.69
CA LEU A 114 10.78 10.77 3.28
C LEU A 114 11.59 9.48 3.10
N VAL A 115 11.21 8.68 2.11
CA VAL A 115 11.97 7.51 1.68
C VAL A 115 12.58 7.79 0.31
N VAL A 116 13.91 7.83 0.24
CA VAL A 116 14.66 8.01 -1.01
C VAL A 116 15.04 6.64 -1.55
N LYS A 117 14.69 6.36 -2.81
CA LYS A 117 14.96 5.11 -3.50
C LYS A 117 15.66 5.37 -4.83
N ASP A 118 16.57 4.48 -5.23
CA ASP A 118 17.14 4.49 -6.57
C ASP A 118 16.08 4.05 -7.59
N LEU A 119 15.89 4.85 -8.65
CA LEU A 119 14.96 4.57 -9.75
C LEU A 119 15.34 3.33 -10.56
N ALA A 120 16.63 2.97 -10.58
CA ALA A 120 17.15 1.75 -11.17
C ALA A 120 17.09 0.55 -10.21
N GLY A 121 16.77 0.79 -8.94
CA GLY A 121 16.75 -0.23 -7.89
C GLY A 121 15.71 -1.31 -8.14
N VAL A 122 16.14 -2.56 -7.94
CA VAL A 122 15.26 -3.74 -7.92
C VAL A 122 14.74 -3.96 -6.51
N SER A 123 13.55 -4.55 -6.40
CA SER A 123 13.00 -4.96 -5.11
C SER A 123 13.47 -6.36 -4.77
N SER A 124 13.82 -6.60 -3.51
CA SER A 124 14.00 -7.96 -2.99
C SER A 124 12.76 -8.35 -2.21
N ALA A 125 11.66 -8.64 -2.91
CA ALA A 125 10.55 -9.33 -2.25
C ALA A 125 10.95 -10.80 -2.12
N ALA A 126 10.98 -11.35 -0.91
CA ALA A 126 11.12 -12.78 -0.73
C ALA A 126 9.93 -13.46 -1.44
N GLY A 127 10.23 -14.16 -2.54
CA GLY A 127 9.33 -14.77 -3.53
C GLY A 127 7.84 -14.83 -3.18
N VAL A 128 7.03 -14.20 -4.05
CA VAL A 128 5.59 -14.45 -4.11
C VAL A 128 5.42 -15.96 -4.39
N LEU A 129 5.04 -16.73 -3.38
CA LEU A 129 4.74 -18.15 -3.57
C LEU A 129 3.52 -18.26 -4.49
N PRO A 130 3.63 -18.95 -5.64
CA PRO A 130 2.47 -19.16 -6.50
C PRO A 130 1.43 -19.96 -5.72
N GLY A 131 0.19 -19.46 -5.71
CA GLY A 131 -0.93 -20.06 -5.01
C GLY A 131 -1.24 -21.46 -5.53
N GLY A 132 -0.59 -22.47 -4.94
CA GLY A 132 -0.96 -23.87 -5.08
C GLY A 132 -2.19 -24.15 -4.23
N SER A 133 -3.32 -24.42 -4.88
CA SER A 133 -4.47 -25.07 -4.27
C SER A 133 -4.06 -26.47 -3.79
N THR A 134 -3.64 -26.60 -2.53
CA THR A 134 -3.48 -27.91 -1.90
C THR A 134 -4.86 -28.37 -1.43
N ASN A 135 -5.46 -29.27 -2.22
CA ASN A 135 -6.71 -29.94 -1.91
C ASN A 135 -6.50 -30.82 -0.64
N LEU A 136 -7.04 -30.39 0.50
CA LEU A 136 -7.03 -31.18 1.75
C LEU A 136 -8.15 -32.22 1.70
N SER A 137 -7.96 -33.26 0.89
CA SER A 137 -8.75 -34.50 0.97
C SER A 137 -7.83 -35.68 1.21
N GLY A 138 -7.48 -35.93 2.47
CA GLY A 138 -6.67 -37.10 2.78
C GLY A 138 -6.07 -37.16 4.18
N LEU A 139 -6.88 -37.06 5.23
CA LEU A 139 -6.46 -37.59 6.53
C LEU A 139 -7.58 -38.46 7.12
N ARG A 140 -7.60 -39.74 6.71
CA ARG A 140 -8.30 -40.79 7.45
C ARG A 140 -7.54 -41.01 8.75
N ARG A 141 -8.22 -40.78 9.88
CA ARG A 141 -7.76 -41.22 11.20
C ARG A 141 -7.61 -42.74 11.20
N ARG A 142 -6.48 -43.25 11.68
CA ARG A 142 -6.39 -44.55 12.33
C ARG A 142 -6.33 -44.31 13.83
#